data_AF-A0A1Q5DTN3-F1
#
_entry.id   AF-A0A1Q5DTN3-F1
#
_cell.length_a   1.000
_cell.length_b   1.000
_cell.length_c   1.000
_cell.angle_alpha   90.00
_cell.angle_beta   90.00
_cell.angle_gamma   90.00
#
_symmetry.space_group_name_H-M   'P 1'
#
loop_
_entity.id
_entity.type
_entity.pdbx_description
1 polymer ?
#
loop_
_entity_poly.entity_id
_entity_poly.type
_entity_poly.pdbx_seq_one_letter_code
_entity_poly.pdbx_strand_id
1 'polypeptide(L)' 'MSAAPVAVTVDQARCIGSGLCARTAPDALTLAPNGRATPVHPTTAPSDDLTEAAEMCPVEAIAVRNPTTGELLAPVW' A
#
# COMPACT_ATOMS: atom_id res chain seq x y z
N MET A 1 -11.02 -12.27 14.17
CA MET A 1 -11.00 -13.02 12.90
C MET A 1 -9.70 -12.65 12.22
N SER A 2 -8.70 -13.55 12.20
CA SER A 2 -7.42 -13.23 11.56
C SER A 2 -7.62 -13.30 10.05
N ALA A 3 -7.61 -12.14 9.40
CA ALA A 3 -7.63 -12.06 7.95
C ALA A 3 -6.26 -12.49 7.38
N ALA A 4 -6.27 -13.08 6.19
CA ALA A 4 -5.05 -13.57 5.54
C ALA A 4 -4.10 -12.41 5.22
N PRO A 5 -2.77 -12.61 5.29
CA PRO A 5 -1.80 -11.57 4.95
C PRO A 5 -1.96 -11.10 3.51
N VAL A 6 -1.63 -9.84 3.26
CA VAL A 6 -1.73 -9.18 1.96
C VAL A 6 -0.36 -8.76 1.45
N ALA A 7 -0.16 -8.79 0.14
CA ALA A 7 1.03 -8.25 -0.52
C ALA A 7 0.80 -6.77 -0.86
N VAL A 8 1.77 -5.93 -0.52
CA VAL A 8 1.71 -4.48 -0.79
C VAL A 8 2.79 -4.12 -1.80
N THR A 9 2.42 -3.39 -2.83
CA THR A 9 3.35 -2.95 -3.89
C THR A 9 3.18 -1.46 -4.13
N VAL A 10 4.29 -0.81 -4.50
CA VAL A 10 4.30 0.61 -4.91
C VAL A 10 4.99 0.75 -6.26
N ASP A 11 4.27 1.25 -7.25
CA ASP A 11 4.81 1.65 -8.55
C ASP A 11 5.68 2.90 -8.38
N GLN A 12 6.99 2.70 -8.49
CA GLN A 12 8.01 3.74 -8.30
C GLN A 12 8.02 4.79 -9.41
N ALA A 13 7.50 4.45 -10.60
CA ALA A 13 7.40 5.38 -11.73
C ALA A 13 6.20 6.31 -11.59
N ARG A 14 5.07 5.81 -11.04
CA ARG A 14 3.86 6.60 -10.80
C ARG A 14 3.91 7.41 -9.51
N CYS A 15 4.48 6.85 -8.45
CA CYS A 15 4.49 7.48 -7.14
C CYS A 15 5.06 8.89 -7.23
N ILE A 16 4.35 9.90 -6.73
CA ILE A 16 4.79 11.31 -6.75
C ILE A 16 5.41 11.77 -5.42
N GLY A 17 5.50 10.89 -4.42
CA GLY A 17 6.09 11.22 -3.13
C GLY A 17 5.24 12.12 -2.23
N SER A 18 3.90 12.09 -2.37
CA SER A 18 2.99 12.93 -1.55
C SER A 18 3.07 12.66 -0.04
N GLY A 19 3.54 11.46 0.35
CA GLY A 19 3.65 11.01 1.73
C GLY A 19 2.31 10.78 2.43
N LEU A 20 1.16 10.88 1.73
CA LEU A 20 -0.17 10.63 2.30
C LEU A 20 -0.25 9.21 2.87
N CYS A 21 0.15 8.22 2.07
CA CYS A 21 0.10 6.82 2.44
C CYS A 21 0.94 6.48 3.68
N ALA A 22 2.11 7.09 3.85
CA ALA A 22 2.95 6.88 5.03
C ALA A 22 2.40 7.55 6.29
N ARG A 23 1.51 8.55 6.16
CA ARG A 23 0.78 9.12 7.29
C ARG A 23 -0.45 8.30 7.65
N THR A 24 -1.12 7.71 6.66
CA THR A 24 -2.34 6.93 6.85
C THR A 24 -2.03 5.53 7.37
N ALA A 25 -1.07 4.82 6.77
CA ALA A 25 -0.66 3.48 7.15
C ALA A 25 0.84 3.40 7.49
N PRO A 26 1.31 4.07 8.56
CA PRO A 26 2.73 4.15 8.89
C PRO A 26 3.37 2.78 9.20
N ASP A 27 2.58 1.82 9.65
CA ASP A 27 3.05 0.45 9.94
C ASP A 27 3.26 -0.38 8.67
N ALA A 28 2.67 0.02 7.54
CA ALA A 28 2.73 -0.71 6.28
C ALA A 28 3.54 0.03 5.19
N LEU A 29 3.57 1.36 5.22
CA LEU A 29 4.15 2.19 4.17
C LEU A 29 5.05 3.29 4.77
N THR A 30 6.19 3.49 4.15
CA THR A 30 7.14 4.56 4.51
C THR A 30 7.58 5.33 3.27
N LEU A 31 8.13 6.53 3.46
CA LEU A 31 8.74 7.31 2.39
C LEU A 31 10.26 7.10 2.44
N ALA A 32 10.80 6.47 1.41
CA ALA A 32 12.24 6.25 1.29
C ALA A 32 12.98 7.57 0.96
N PRO A 33 14.32 7.62 1.17
CA PRO A 33 15.11 8.82 0.92
C PRO A 33 15.06 9.35 -0.53
N ASN A 34 14.69 8.49 -1.49
CA ASN A 34 14.46 8.89 -2.89
C ASN A 34 13.13 9.63 -3.10
N GLY A 35 12.37 9.91 -2.04
CA GLY A 35 11.06 10.56 -2.10
C GLY A 35 9.96 9.66 -2.64
N ARG A 36 10.14 8.34 -2.70
CA ARG A 36 9.12 7.38 -3.12
C ARG A 36 8.63 6.55 -1.95
N ALA A 37 7.35 6.20 -2.00
CA ALA A 37 6.80 5.30 -1.00
C ALA A 37 7.31 3.88 -1.22
N THR A 38 7.53 3.15 -0.12
CA THR A 38 7.92 1.73 -0.12
C THR A 38 7.16 1.00 0.97
N PRO A 39 6.75 -0.27 0.74
CA PRO A 39 6.24 -1.11 1.82
C PRO A 39 7.29 -1.30 2.91
N VAL A 40 6.88 -1.28 4.18
CA VAL A 40 7.76 -1.64 5.33
C VAL A 40 8.06 -3.14 5.30
N HIS A 41 7.04 -3.94 4.95
CA HIS A 41 7.16 -5.38 4.75
C HIS A 41 6.57 -5.76 3.39
N PRO A 42 7.15 -6.76 2.68
CA PRO A 42 6.59 -7.27 1.42
C PRO A 42 5.16 -7.82 1.58
N THR A 43 4.87 -8.37 2.76
CA THR A 43 3.56 -8.86 3.16
C THR A 43 3.24 -8.37 4.57
N THR A 44 2.00 -7.97 4.81
CA THR A 44 1.55 -7.48 6.12
C THR A 44 0.14 -7.99 6.44
N ALA A 45 -0.31 -7.80 7.67
CA ALA A 45 -1.72 -8.01 8.02
C ALA A 45 -2.58 -6.97 7.28
N PRO A 46 -3.74 -7.35 6.74
CA PRO A 46 -4.67 -6.38 6.17
C PRO A 46 -5.17 -5.43 7.27
N SER A 47 -5.32 -4.16 6.92
CA SER A 47 -5.87 -3.13 7.78
C SER A 47 -6.67 -2.14 6.95
N ASP A 48 -7.65 -1.50 7.59
CA ASP A 48 -8.46 -0.46 6.95
C ASP A 48 -7.59 0.73 6.53
N ASP A 49 -6.61 1.12 7.36
CA ASP A 49 -5.63 2.17 7.04
C ASP A 49 -4.83 1.87 5.76
N LEU A 50 -4.45 0.61 5.53
CA LEU A 50 -3.71 0.21 4.33
C LEU A 50 -4.61 0.27 3.08
N THR A 51 -5.87 -0.12 3.21
CA THR A 51 -6.89 0.03 2.16
C THR A 51 -7.10 1.50 1.83
N GLU A 52 -7.32 2.34 2.85
CA GLU A 52 -7.48 3.79 2.71
C GLU A 52 -6.23 4.43 2.07
N ALA A 53 -5.03 4.04 2.50
CA ALA A 53 -3.78 4.53 1.92
C ALA A 53 -3.65 4.21 0.41
N ALA A 54 -4.16 3.05 -0.02
CA ALA A 54 -4.18 2.67 -1.43
C ALA A 54 -5.21 3.48 -2.23
N GLU A 55 -6.41 3.68 -1.68
CA GLU A 55 -7.53 4.41 -2.31
C GLU A 55 -7.28 5.91 -2.40
N MET A 56 -6.66 6.51 -1.38
CA MET A 56 -6.37 7.95 -1.36
C MET A 56 -5.15 8.33 -2.21
N CYS A 57 -4.45 7.36 -2.79
CA CYS A 57 -3.25 7.64 -3.58
C CYS A 57 -3.64 8.43 -4.84
N PRO A 58 -3.24 9.70 -4.99
CA PRO A 58 -3.73 10.58 -6.06
C PRO A 58 -3.30 10.15 -7.47
N VAL A 59 -2.38 9.17 -7.54
CA VAL A 59 -1.79 8.64 -8.77
C VAL A 59 -1.88 7.12 -8.84
N GLU A 60 -2.67 6.51 -7.95
CA GLU A 60 -2.92 5.05 -7.90
C GLU A 60 -1.63 4.22 -7.99
N ALA A 61 -0.60 4.64 -7.26
CA ALA A 61 0.70 3.99 -7.26
C ALA A 61 0.77 2.79 -6.32
N ILE A 62 -0.25 2.55 -5.48
CA ILE A 62 -0.24 1.54 -4.44
C ILE A 62 -1.23 0.44 -4.81
N ALA A 63 -0.83 -0.81 -4.69
CA ALA A 63 -1.73 -1.95 -4.85
C ALA A 63 -1.57 -2.93 -3.69
N VAL A 64 -2.71 -3.31 -3.11
CA VAL A 64 -2.85 -4.35 -2.09
C VAL A 64 -3.45 -5.57 -2.76
N ARG A 65 -2.80 -6.72 -2.63
CA ARG A 65 -3.21 -7.95 -3.31
C ARG A 65 -3.26 -9.13 -2.37
N ASN A 66 -4.11 -10.09 -2.69
CA ASN A 66 -4.00 -11.43 -2.13
C ASN A 66 -2.70 -12.07 -2.65
N PRO A 67 -1.79 -12.51 -1.76
CA PRO A 67 -0.47 -13.02 -2.17
C PRO A 67 -0.56 -14.37 -2.89
N THR A 68 -1.64 -15.13 -2.68
CA THR A 68 -1.84 -16.46 -3.26
C THR A 68 -2.56 -16.37 -4.61
N THR A 69 -3.63 -15.58 -4.69
CA THR A 69 -4.47 -15.51 -5.89
C THR A 69 -4.08 -14.37 -6.84
N GLY A 70 -3.32 -13.38 -6.35
CA GLY A 70 -3.00 -12.15 -7.09
C GLY A 70 -4.17 -11.17 -7.21
N GLU A 71 -5.33 -11.49 -6.65
CA GLU A 71 -6.52 -10.65 -6.62
C GLU A 71 -6.20 -9.27 -6.06
N LEU A 72 -6.68 -8.22 -6.73
CA LEU A 72 -6.57 -6.85 -6.26
C LEU A 72 -7.61 -6.62 -5.16
N LEU A 73 -7.13 -6.30 -3.97
CA LEU A 73 -7.97 -6.03 -2.80
C LEU A 73 -8.16 -4.53 -2.59
N ALA A 74 -7.13 -3.73 -2.89
CA ALA A 74 -7.23 -2.27 -2.88
C ALA A 74 -6.25 -1.66 -3.91
N PRO A 75 -6.62 -0.54 -4.56
CA PRO A 75 -7.90 0.17 -4.43
C PRO A 75 -9.05 -0.56 -5.18
N VAL A 76 -10.26 -0.55 -4.62
CA VAL A 76 -11.48 -1.09 -5.23
C VAL A 76 -12.61 -0.07 -5.12
N TRP A 77 -12.85 0.67 -6.22
CA TRP A 77 -13.85 1.73 -6.30
C TRP A 77 -15.25 1.19 -6.59
#